data_AF-A0A1G9BYY4-F1
#
_entry.id   AF-A0A1G9BYY4-F1
#
_cell.length_a   1.000
_cell.length_b   1.000
_cell.length_c   1.000
_cell.angle_alpha   90.00
_cell.angle_beta   90.00
_cell.angle_gamma   90.00
#
_symmetry.space_group_name_H-M   'P 1'
#
loop_
_entity.id
_entity.type
_entity.pdbx_description
1 polymer ?
#
loop_
_entity_poly.entity_id
_entity_poly.type
_entity_poly.pdbx_seq_one_letter_code
_entity_poly.pdbx_strand_id
1 'polypeptide(L)'
;MPIKHQLLREAAEKEALADTFTRYAKTLAVVFDGIPAQQRGGESYWKGPAAERYQAHAVQLRSQIGNLETGCLATAENLRRRARQLREEAAQAPDPM
;
A
#
# COMPACT_ATOMS: atom_id res chain seq x y z
N MET A 1 25.58 -8.52 24.04
CA MET A 1 24.12 -8.61 24.28
C MET A 1 23.23 -7.57 23.58
N PRO A 2 23.68 -6.49 22.89
CA PRO A 2 22.74 -5.53 22.29
C PRO A 2 22.18 -5.99 20.92
N ILE A 3 22.89 -6.85 20.20
CA ILE A 3 22.62 -7.13 18.77
C ILE A 3 21.31 -7.91 18.56
N LYS A 4 21.09 -9.01 19.29
CA LYS A 4 19.85 -9.83 19.17
C LYS A 4 18.59 -9.01 19.48
N HIS A 5 18.60 -8.24 20.56
CA HIS A 5 17.48 -7.36 20.92
C HIS A 5 17.28 -6.22 19.90
N GLN A 6 18.37 -5.66 19.36
CA GLN A 6 18.29 -4.65 18.29
C GLN A 6 17.67 -5.22 17.01
N LEU A 7 18.08 -6.42 16.58
CA LEU A 7 17.52 -7.08 15.39
C LEU A 7 16.02 -7.38 15.56
N LEU A 8 15.61 -7.89 16.71
CA LEU A 8 14.19 -8.16 17.00
C LEU A 8 13.36 -6.87 17.04
N ARG A 9 13.91 -5.80 17.62
CA ARG A 9 13.26 -4.49 17.63
C ARG A 9 13.10 -3.94 16.20
N GLU A 10 14.15 -3.98 15.39
CA GLU A 10 14.08 -3.52 14.01
C GLU A 10 13.09 -4.35 13.18
N ALA A 11 13.03 -5.67 13.40
CA ALA A 11 12.04 -6.52 12.76
C ALA A 11 10.60 -6.11 13.13
N ALA A 12 10.34 -5.78 14.40
CA ALA A 12 9.04 -5.31 14.84
C ALA A 12 8.68 -3.94 14.25
N GLU A 13 9.64 -3.01 14.19
CA GLU A 13 9.45 -1.69 13.57
C GLU A 13 9.11 -1.81 12.07
N LYS A 14 9.77 -2.72 11.34
CA LYS A 14 9.45 -2.97 9.92
C LYS A 14 8.07 -3.58 9.73
N GLU A 15 7.62 -4.49 10.61
CA GLU A 15 6.26 -5.03 10.53
C GLU A 15 5.19 -3.97 10.82
N ALA A 16 5.39 -3.14 11.85
CA ALA A 16 4.47 -2.05 12.15
C ALA A 16 4.33 -1.08 10.96
N LEU A 17 5.44 -0.82 10.25
CA LEU A 17 5.40 -0.02 9.02
C LEU A 17 4.68 -0.74 7.88
N ALA A 18 4.91 -2.04 7.70
CA ALA A 18 4.21 -2.85 6.69
C ALA A 18 2.68 -2.85 6.89
N ASP A 19 2.23 -2.93 8.14
CA ASP A 19 0.81 -2.87 8.47
C ASP A 19 0.22 -1.49 8.19
N THR A 20 1.00 -0.44 8.38
CA THR A 20 0.61 0.93 8.01
C THR A 20 0.42 1.07 6.50
N PHE A 21 1.35 0.59 5.69
CA PHE A 21 1.19 0.57 4.23
C PHE A 21 0.02 -0.30 3.77
N THR A 22 -0.21 -1.44 4.43
CA THR A 22 -1.37 -2.31 4.13
C THR A 22 -2.69 -1.59 4.45
N ARG A 23 -2.76 -0.84 5.55
CA ARG A 23 -3.94 -0.02 5.88
C ARG A 23 -4.17 1.07 4.85
N TYR A 24 -3.12 1.78 4.43
CA TYR A 24 -3.24 2.80 3.40
C TYR A 24 -3.73 2.26 2.07
N ALA A 25 -3.22 1.11 1.61
CA ALA A 25 -3.73 0.44 0.42
C ALA A 25 -5.25 0.17 0.51
N LYS A 26 -5.71 -0.38 1.64
CA LYS A 26 -7.15 -0.62 1.88
C LYS A 26 -7.97 0.67 1.89
N THR A 27 -7.48 1.71 2.56
CA THR A 27 -8.18 3.01 2.60
C THR A 27 -8.27 3.64 1.22
N LEU A 28 -7.21 3.57 0.41
CA LEU A 28 -7.24 4.04 -0.97
C LEU A 28 -8.30 3.31 -1.79
N ALA A 29 -8.33 1.97 -1.72
CA ALA A 29 -9.36 1.19 -2.41
C ALA A 29 -10.79 1.62 -2.03
N VAL A 30 -11.05 1.81 -0.73
CA VAL A 30 -12.38 2.20 -0.21
C VAL A 30 -12.78 3.62 -0.63
N VAL A 31 -11.89 4.61 -0.48
CA VAL A 31 -12.19 6.01 -0.79
C VAL A 31 -12.52 6.19 -2.28
N PHE A 32 -11.86 5.40 -3.14
CA PHE A 32 -11.93 5.59 -4.57
C PHE A 32 -12.89 4.65 -5.30
N ASP A 33 -13.46 3.66 -4.62
CA ASP A 33 -14.55 2.85 -5.16
C ASP A 33 -15.80 3.69 -5.49
N GLY A 34 -15.99 4.80 -4.76
CA GLY A 34 -17.07 5.76 -4.99
C GLY A 34 -16.87 6.70 -6.19
N ILE A 35 -15.71 6.69 -6.86
CA ILE A 35 -15.48 7.51 -8.07
C ILE A 35 -15.87 6.69 -9.31
N PRO A 36 -16.95 7.07 -10.03
CA PRO A 36 -17.37 6.33 -11.20
C PRO A 36 -16.32 6.44 -12.31
N ALA A 37 -15.66 5.32 -12.61
CA ALA A 37 -14.69 5.24 -13.71
C ALA A 37 -15.34 5.08 -15.09
N GLN A 38 -16.62 4.72 -15.10
CA GLN A 38 -17.46 4.69 -16.28
C GLN A 38 -18.70 5.52 -15.98
N GLN A 39 -19.15 6.30 -16.96
CA GLN A 39 -20.44 6.97 -16.92
C GLN A 39 -21.59 5.95 -17.09
N ARG A 40 -21.62 4.84 -16.34
CA ARG A 40 -22.77 3.92 -16.37
C ARG A 40 -23.95 4.60 -15.70
N GLY A 41 -24.80 5.23 -16.51
CA GLY A 41 -26.04 5.91 -16.11
C GLY A 41 -26.05 7.43 -16.30
N GLY A 42 -24.90 8.06 -16.51
CA GLY A 42 -24.77 9.53 -16.62
C GLY A 42 -24.71 10.08 -18.05
N GLU A 43 -24.36 9.23 -19.03
CA GLU A 43 -24.23 9.60 -20.46
C GLU A 43 -25.50 10.25 -21.02
N SER A 44 -26.66 9.94 -20.44
CA SER A 44 -27.95 10.51 -20.85
C SER A 44 -28.14 11.96 -20.39
N TYR A 45 -27.49 12.37 -19.30
CA TYR A 45 -27.79 13.62 -18.58
C TYR A 45 -26.66 14.67 -18.64
N TRP A 46 -25.39 14.25 -18.72
CA TRP A 46 -24.25 15.18 -18.81
C TRP A 46 -23.38 14.84 -20.02
N LYS A 47 -23.47 15.69 -21.04
CA LYS A 47 -22.80 15.51 -22.34
C LYS A 47 -21.92 16.71 -22.69
N GLY A 48 -21.07 16.51 -23.68
CA GLY A 48 -20.24 17.54 -24.29
C GLY A 48 -18.81 17.60 -23.72
N PRO A 49 -17.99 18.56 -24.20
CA PRO A 49 -16.54 18.55 -23.99
C PRO A 49 -16.11 18.60 -22.51
N ALA A 50 -16.94 19.18 -21.64
CA ALA A 50 -16.67 19.19 -20.20
C ALA A 50 -16.81 17.79 -19.57
N ALA A 51 -17.83 17.03 -19.97
CA ALA A 51 -18.06 15.67 -19.50
C ALA A 51 -16.94 14.71 -19.98
N GLU A 52 -16.49 14.88 -21.24
CA GLU A 52 -15.38 14.12 -21.81
C GLU A 52 -14.06 14.37 -21.06
N ARG A 53 -13.72 15.65 -20.79
CA ARG A 53 -12.52 16.00 -20.02
C ARG A 53 -12.56 15.44 -18.60
N TYR A 54 -13.72 15.52 -17.94
CA TYR A 54 -13.89 14.94 -16.61
C TYR A 54 -13.68 13.43 -16.64
N GLN A 55 -14.28 12.72 -17.60
CA GLN A 55 -14.13 11.27 -17.71
C GLN A 55 -12.68 10.86 -17.97
N ALA A 56 -11.97 11.55 -18.87
CA ALA A 56 -10.56 11.31 -19.12
C ALA A 56 -9.73 11.49 -17.83
N HIS A 57 -10.00 12.56 -17.07
CA HIS A 57 -9.33 12.82 -15.80
C HIS A 57 -9.68 11.76 -14.73
N ALA A 58 -10.94 11.32 -14.64
CA ALA A 58 -11.37 10.31 -13.70
C ALA A 58 -10.70 8.95 -13.97
N VAL A 59 -10.57 8.56 -15.24
CA VAL A 59 -9.85 7.35 -15.66
C VAL A 59 -8.37 7.44 -15.31
N GLN A 60 -7.73 8.58 -15.61
CA GLN A 60 -6.33 8.81 -15.26
C GLN A 60 -6.10 8.73 -13.75
N LEU A 61 -6.94 9.41 -12.97
CA LEU A 61 -6.86 9.42 -11.52
C LEU A 61 -7.01 8.01 -10.95
N ARG A 62 -7.97 7.22 -11.43
CA ARG A 62 -8.15 5.82 -10.99
C ARG A 62 -6.93 4.96 -11.28
N SER A 63 -6.30 5.13 -12.44
CA SER A 63 -5.03 4.46 -12.76
C SER A 63 -3.91 4.84 -11.79
N GLN A 64 -3.76 6.13 -11.49
CA GLN A 64 -2.75 6.62 -10.53
C GLN A 64 -2.98 6.06 -9.12
N ILE A 65 -4.24 5.99 -8.66
CA ILE A 65 -4.60 5.40 -7.37
C ILE A 65 -4.29 3.91 -7.33
N GLY A 66 -4.63 3.16 -8.39
CA GLY A 66 -4.30 1.73 -8.48
C GLY A 66 -2.80 1.47 -8.42
N ASN A 67 -2.01 2.34 -9.07
CA ASN A 67 -0.54 2.28 -8.98
C ASN A 67 -0.04 2.57 -7.56
N LEU A 68 -0.64 3.55 -6.86
CA LEU A 68 -0.29 3.88 -5.48
C LEU A 68 -0.65 2.74 -4.52
N GLU A 69 -1.84 2.15 -4.65
CA GLU A 69 -2.27 0.98 -3.89
C GLU A 69 -1.27 -0.18 -4.08
N THR A 70 -0.95 -0.50 -5.33
CA THR A 70 0.03 -1.54 -5.68
C THR A 70 1.39 -1.24 -5.06
N GLY A 71 1.85 0.02 -5.10
CA GLY A 71 3.10 0.44 -4.47
C GLY A 71 3.10 0.28 -2.95
N CYS A 72 2.00 0.61 -2.28
CA CYS A 72 1.84 0.38 -0.85
C CYS A 72 1.90 -1.11 -0.50
N LEU A 73 1.20 -1.96 -1.25
CA LEU A 73 1.20 -3.42 -1.03
C LEU A 73 2.60 -4.03 -1.24
N ALA A 74 3.26 -3.67 -2.34
CA ALA A 74 4.62 -4.14 -2.63
C ALA A 74 5.62 -3.69 -1.55
N THR A 75 5.50 -2.45 -1.07
CA THR A 75 6.35 -1.94 0.02
C THR A 75 6.09 -2.70 1.33
N ALA A 76 4.82 -2.97 1.66
CA ALA A 76 4.47 -3.75 2.84
C ALA A 76 5.03 -5.17 2.77
N GLU A 77 4.96 -5.83 1.61
CA GLU A 77 5.54 -7.16 1.43
C GLU A 77 7.07 -7.15 1.60
N ASN A 78 7.75 -6.19 0.99
CA ASN A 78 9.20 -6.03 1.13
C ASN A 78 9.62 -5.81 2.58
N LEU A 79 8.87 -5.00 3.33
CA LEU A 79 9.10 -4.78 4.75
C LEU A 79 8.91 -6.06 5.57
N ARG A 80 7.86 -6.84 5.32
CA ARG A 80 7.62 -8.13 5.97
C ARG A 80 8.73 -9.13 5.67
N ARG A 81 9.23 -9.17 4.43
CA ARG A 81 10.36 -10.03 4.03
C ARG A 81 11.62 -9.68 4.80
N ARG A 82 11.94 -8.38 4.89
CA ARG A 82 13.10 -7.88 5.66
C ARG A 82 12.94 -8.15 7.16
N ALA A 83 11.75 -7.96 7.72
CA ALA A 83 11.49 -8.30 9.13
C ALA A 83 11.70 -9.78 9.42
N ARG A 84 11.32 -10.66 8.48
CA ARG A 84 11.54 -12.11 8.60
C ARG A 84 13.03 -12.45 8.59
N GLN A 85 13.80 -11.87 7.67
CA GLN A 85 15.26 -12.01 7.62
C GLN A 85 15.92 -11.56 8.93
N LEU A 86 15.53 -10.41 9.48
CA LEU A 86 16.05 -9.92 10.77
C LEU A 86 15.76 -10.88 11.94
N ARG A 87 14.61 -11.55 11.94
CA ARG A 87 14.30 -12.58 12.95
C ARG A 87 15.15 -13.83 12.77
N GLU A 88 15.38 -14.25 11.53
CA GLU A 88 16.26 -15.37 11.21
C GLU A 88 17.70 -15.08 11.64
N GLU A 89 18.21 -13.88 11.37
CA GLU A 89 19.50 -13.38 11.84
C GLU A 89 19.57 -13.35 13.37
N ALA A 90 18.52 -12.86 14.04
CA ALA A 90 18.46 -12.85 15.50
C ALA A 90 18.43 -14.26 16.12
N ALA A 91 17.87 -15.26 15.41
CA ALA A 91 17.85 -16.65 15.85
C ALA A 91 19.22 -17.34 15.67
N GLN A 92 20.02 -16.89 14.72
CA GLN A 92 21.39 -17.38 14.49
C GLN A 92 22.44 -16.65 15.34
N ALA A 93 22.08 -15.51 15.94
CA ALA A 93 22.97 -14.78 16.84
C ALA A 93 23.23 -15.63 18.11
N PRO A 94 24.50 -15.80 18.53
CA PRO A 94 24.85 -16.63 19.66
C PRO A 94 24.17 -16.14 20.94
N ASP A 95 23.57 -17.08 21.70
CA ASP A 95 23.08 -16.79 23.04
C ASP A 95 24.29 -16.60 23.96
N PRO A 96 24.38 -15.47 24.67
CA PRO A 96 25.43 -15.27 25.65
C PRO A 96 25.10 -16.10 26.90
N MET A 97 25.96 -17.07 27.22
CA MET A 97 25.99 -17.75 28.52
C MET A 97 26.24 -16.77 29.66
#